data_AF-A0A847JUR3-F1
#
_entry.id   AF-A0A847JUR3-F1
#
_cell.length_a   1.000
_cell.length_b   1.000
_cell.length_c   1.000
_cell.angle_alpha   90.00
_cell.angle_beta   90.00
_cell.angle_gamma   90.00
#
_symmetry.space_group_name_H-M   'P 1'
#
loop_
_entity.id
_entity.type
_entity.pdbx_description
1 polymer ?
#
loop_
_entity_poly.entity_id
_entity_poly.type
_entity_poly.pdbx_seq_one_letter_code
_entity_poly.pdbx_strand_id
1 'polypeptide(L)'
;MTPARFPTFGQELYLRETVMAAKLLAELGLGRGASEAVAERLSHPSPKTRERIAAKLVQRLSSGASRADAAPHFVRLVAGLQDATARRELIYYATTRADPLVRAIARDILHTVLLDRATPAGARREELEPHRTGLLLTVEPVVSMRFVLDYAARVWGFTSRRSVLLALRILRQAGITRTQRLRGAAGLVTAVALAPHGISLPTFVWCFMDEFGSAVPAPTVDRIERSSFARTLVVSTAAVDARLDEAEQEGFVNTRLISGAHRVVPAMGAAETVDRILGG
;
A
#
# COMPACT_ATOMS: atom_id res chain seq x y z
N MET A 1 -14.55 9.69 -20.29
CA MET A 1 -13.91 8.96 -19.18
C MET A 1 -14.96 8.04 -18.56
N THR A 2 -14.70 6.73 -18.53
CA THR A 2 -15.56 5.78 -17.81
C THR A 2 -15.36 5.95 -16.31
N PRO A 3 -16.41 6.08 -15.49
CA PRO A 3 -16.25 6.22 -14.04
C PRO A 3 -15.53 5.02 -13.45
N ALA A 4 -14.60 5.28 -12.53
CA ALA A 4 -13.88 4.22 -11.82
C ALA A 4 -14.87 3.45 -10.94
N ARG A 5 -14.93 2.12 -11.09
CA ARG A 5 -15.78 1.27 -10.25
C ARG A 5 -15.04 0.93 -8.97
N PHE A 6 -15.34 1.66 -7.90
CA PHE A 6 -14.88 1.30 -6.55
C PHE A 6 -15.97 0.47 -5.83
N PRO A 7 -15.70 -0.79 -5.47
CA PRO A 7 -16.56 -1.48 -4.53
C PRO A 7 -16.46 -0.79 -3.16
N THR A 8 -17.56 -0.70 -2.43
CA THR A 8 -17.55 -0.14 -1.06
C THR A 8 -16.72 -1.05 -0.16
N PHE A 9 -15.50 -0.64 0.17
CA PHE A 9 -14.68 -1.33 1.17
C PHE A 9 -15.13 -0.89 2.56
N GLY A 10 -15.48 -1.87 3.40
CA GLY A 10 -16.19 -1.61 4.66
C GLY A 10 -15.40 -1.96 5.92
N GLN A 11 -14.10 -2.24 5.82
CA GLN A 11 -13.33 -2.82 6.92
C GLN A 11 -11.97 -2.14 7.12
N GLU A 12 -11.55 -2.03 8.38
CA GLU A 12 -10.25 -1.47 8.76
C GLU A 12 -9.10 -2.46 8.46
N LEU A 13 -7.85 -2.07 8.75
CA LEU A 13 -6.71 -2.96 8.54
C LEU A 13 -6.76 -4.22 9.40
N TYR A 14 -7.38 -4.20 10.59
CA TYR A 14 -7.45 -5.36 11.50
C TYR A 14 -6.09 -6.05 11.63
N LEU A 15 -5.05 -5.30 12.03
CA LEU A 15 -3.67 -5.77 11.94
C LEU A 15 -3.47 -7.07 12.72
N ARG A 16 -4.01 -7.16 13.94
CA ARG A 16 -3.89 -8.35 14.79
C ARG A 16 -4.57 -9.56 14.15
N GLU A 17 -5.79 -9.39 13.68
CA GLU A 17 -6.58 -10.45 13.04
C GLU A 17 -5.97 -10.86 11.70
N THR A 18 -5.39 -9.92 10.95
CA THR A 18 -4.67 -10.21 9.69
C THR A 18 -3.43 -11.06 9.94
N VAL A 19 -2.66 -10.74 10.98
CA VAL A 19 -1.49 -11.54 11.37
C VAL A 19 -1.91 -12.92 11.86
N MET A 20 -2.98 -13.00 12.68
CA MET A 20 -3.54 -14.28 13.11
C MET A 20 -3.96 -15.13 11.91
N ALA A 21 -4.72 -14.53 10.98
CA ALA A 21 -5.14 -15.20 9.76
C ALA A 21 -3.94 -15.64 8.91
N ALA A 22 -2.90 -14.81 8.79
CA ALA A 22 -1.69 -15.17 8.05
C ALA A 22 -0.99 -16.39 8.67
N LYS A 23 -0.86 -16.45 10.00
CA LYS A 23 -0.28 -17.60 10.70
C LYS A 23 -1.08 -18.88 10.45
N LEU A 24 -2.40 -18.79 10.62
CA LEU A 24 -3.29 -19.92 10.37
C LEU A 24 -3.23 -20.41 8.91
N LEU A 25 -3.21 -19.48 7.95
CA LEU A 25 -3.20 -19.80 6.53
C LEU A 25 -1.81 -20.22 6.02
N ALA A 26 -0.73 -19.88 6.73
CA ALA A 26 0.59 -20.41 6.45
C ALA A 26 0.68 -21.91 6.74
N GLU A 27 -0.10 -22.40 7.72
CA GLU A 27 -0.19 -23.81 8.08
C GLU A 27 -1.22 -24.57 7.21
N LEU A 28 -2.42 -23.99 7.02
CA LEU A 28 -3.54 -24.65 6.35
C LEU A 28 -3.59 -24.43 4.83
N GLY A 29 -2.92 -23.39 4.33
CA GLY A 29 -3.00 -22.94 2.94
C GLY A 29 -4.22 -22.05 2.64
N LEU A 30 -4.21 -21.41 1.46
CA LEU A 30 -5.25 -20.47 0.98
C LEU A 30 -6.44 -21.17 0.27
N GLY A 31 -6.68 -22.45 0.56
CA GLY A 31 -7.64 -23.29 -0.16
C GLY A 31 -9.11 -23.09 0.21
N ARG A 32 -9.97 -24.03 -0.23
CA ARG A 32 -11.37 -24.09 0.22
C ARG A 32 -11.42 -24.22 1.74
N GLY A 33 -12.34 -23.50 2.38
CA GLY A 33 -12.47 -23.49 3.85
C GLY A 33 -11.56 -22.49 4.56
N ALA A 34 -10.64 -21.80 3.87
CA ALA A 34 -9.76 -20.79 4.48
C ALA A 34 -10.53 -19.70 5.25
N SER A 35 -11.65 -19.22 4.69
CA SER A 35 -12.48 -18.20 5.36
C SER A 35 -13.22 -18.75 6.58
N GLU A 36 -13.67 -20.01 6.55
CA GLU A 36 -14.33 -20.66 7.69
C GLU A 36 -13.33 -20.86 8.83
N ALA A 37 -12.15 -21.42 8.52
CA ALA A 37 -11.08 -21.62 9.51
C ALA A 37 -10.65 -20.30 10.18
N VAL A 38 -10.54 -19.21 9.42
CA VAL A 38 -10.26 -17.88 9.99
C VAL A 38 -11.44 -17.39 10.83
N ALA A 39 -12.69 -17.57 10.38
CA ALA A 39 -13.88 -17.12 11.09
C ALA A 39 -14.04 -17.78 12.47
N GLU A 40 -13.68 -19.06 12.60
CA GLU A 40 -13.69 -19.79 13.87
C GLU A 40 -12.72 -19.23 14.92
N ARG A 41 -11.65 -18.54 14.48
CA ARG A 41 -10.63 -17.95 15.37
C ARG A 41 -10.89 -16.50 15.75
N LEU A 42 -11.91 -15.86 15.18
CA LEU A 42 -12.23 -14.46 15.47
C LEU A 42 -13.08 -14.34 16.75
N SER A 43 -12.78 -13.35 17.60
CA SER A 43 -13.45 -13.13 18.89
C SER A 43 -14.80 -12.40 18.80
N HIS A 44 -15.26 -12.03 17.60
CA HIS A 44 -16.48 -11.25 17.44
C HIS A 44 -17.73 -12.08 17.76
N PRO A 45 -18.72 -11.57 18.52
CA PRO A 45 -19.86 -12.37 18.98
C PRO A 45 -20.76 -12.88 17.84
N SER A 46 -21.01 -12.04 16.83
CA SER A 46 -21.86 -12.40 15.67
C SER A 46 -21.13 -13.31 14.66
N PRO A 47 -21.64 -14.52 14.35
CA PRO A 47 -21.07 -15.42 13.35
C PRO A 47 -20.98 -14.79 11.95
N LYS A 48 -22.07 -14.18 11.48
CA LYS A 48 -22.11 -13.47 10.18
C LYS A 48 -21.05 -12.37 10.08
N THR A 49 -20.74 -11.70 11.19
CA THR A 49 -19.69 -10.69 11.21
C THR A 49 -18.30 -11.32 11.16
N ARG A 50 -18.07 -12.44 11.86
CA ARG A 50 -16.82 -13.21 11.77
C ARG A 50 -16.58 -13.69 10.35
N GLU A 51 -17.57 -14.30 9.70
CA GLU A 51 -17.49 -14.75 8.30
C GLU A 51 -17.11 -13.60 7.37
N ARG A 52 -17.77 -12.44 7.50
CA ARG A 52 -17.49 -11.27 6.68
C ARG A 52 -16.08 -10.70 6.91
N ILE A 53 -15.61 -10.68 8.16
CA ILE A 53 -14.24 -10.26 8.49
C ILE A 53 -13.24 -11.27 7.91
N ALA A 54 -13.44 -12.55 8.16
CA ALA A 54 -12.58 -13.62 7.67
C ALA A 54 -12.44 -13.61 6.14
N ALA A 55 -13.55 -13.49 5.41
CA ALA A 55 -13.54 -13.37 3.95
C ALA A 55 -12.68 -12.18 3.48
N LYS A 56 -12.72 -11.05 4.20
CA LYS A 56 -11.90 -9.87 3.88
C LYS A 56 -10.42 -10.06 4.24
N LEU A 57 -10.11 -10.73 5.34
CA LEU A 57 -8.74 -11.07 5.72
C LEU A 57 -8.10 -12.02 4.68
N VAL A 58 -8.83 -13.06 4.28
CA VAL A 58 -8.39 -14.00 3.24
C VAL A 58 -8.23 -13.27 1.90
N GLN A 59 -9.23 -12.49 1.47
CA GLN A 59 -9.15 -11.70 0.24
C GLN A 59 -7.89 -10.81 0.23
N ARG A 60 -7.61 -10.12 1.33
CA ARG A 60 -6.43 -9.26 1.47
C ARG A 60 -5.15 -10.07 1.34
N LEU A 61 -5.00 -11.13 2.11
CA LEU A 61 -3.80 -11.97 2.10
C LEU A 61 -3.55 -12.61 0.73
N SER A 62 -4.59 -13.13 0.07
CA SER A 62 -4.50 -13.63 -1.30
C SER A 62 -4.13 -12.55 -2.31
N SER A 63 -4.52 -11.30 -2.05
CA SER A 63 -4.19 -10.15 -2.90
C SER A 63 -2.76 -9.62 -2.67
N GLY A 64 -2.00 -10.14 -1.70
CA GLY A 64 -0.62 -9.70 -1.45
C GLY A 64 0.39 -10.05 -2.55
N ALA A 65 -0.03 -10.88 -3.51
CA ALA A 65 0.72 -11.23 -4.70
C ALA A 65 -0.10 -10.97 -5.99
N SER A 66 0.60 -10.80 -7.11
CA SER A 66 0.05 -10.68 -8.47
C SER A 66 -0.18 -12.03 -9.11
N ARG A 67 0.58 -13.04 -8.69
CA ARG A 67 0.47 -14.41 -9.19
C ARG A 67 -0.06 -15.32 -8.08
N ALA A 68 -0.96 -16.22 -8.42
CA ALA A 68 -1.64 -17.08 -7.43
C ALA A 68 -0.66 -18.04 -6.73
N ASP A 69 0.37 -18.52 -7.44
CA ASP A 69 1.45 -19.35 -6.91
C ASP A 69 2.34 -18.61 -5.90
N ALA A 70 2.41 -17.28 -5.97
CA ALA A 70 3.16 -16.46 -5.02
C ALA A 70 2.39 -16.11 -3.75
N ALA A 71 1.07 -16.23 -3.73
CA ALA A 71 0.24 -15.87 -2.57
C ALA A 71 0.57 -16.68 -1.29
N PRO A 72 0.84 -17.99 -1.33
CA PRO A 72 1.29 -18.73 -0.14
C PRO A 72 2.60 -18.20 0.45
N HIS A 73 3.54 -17.77 -0.39
CA HIS A 73 4.82 -17.19 0.05
C HIS A 73 4.61 -15.83 0.74
N PHE A 74 3.71 -15.00 0.21
CA PHE A 74 3.31 -13.76 0.89
C PHE A 74 2.73 -14.01 2.27
N VAL A 75 1.83 -15.00 2.38
CA VAL A 75 1.21 -15.38 3.66
C VAL A 75 2.25 -15.85 4.67
N ARG A 76 3.19 -16.71 4.24
CA ARG A 76 4.32 -17.15 5.06
C ARG A 76 5.17 -15.96 5.53
N LEU A 77 5.48 -15.03 4.64
CA LEU A 77 6.24 -13.82 4.96
C LEU A 77 5.53 -12.99 6.03
N VAL A 78 4.24 -12.67 5.85
CA VAL A 78 3.46 -11.92 6.85
C VAL A 78 3.35 -12.66 8.18
N ALA A 79 3.24 -13.98 8.15
CA ALA A 79 3.14 -14.80 9.36
C ALA A 79 4.44 -14.84 10.18
N GLY A 80 5.59 -14.97 9.50
CA GLY A 80 6.89 -15.21 10.12
C GLY A 80 7.70 -13.96 10.46
N LEU A 81 7.43 -12.83 9.79
CA LEU A 81 8.28 -11.64 9.90
C LEU A 81 8.18 -10.99 11.27
N GLN A 82 9.26 -10.94 12.07
CA GLN A 82 9.22 -10.43 13.45
C GLN A 82 9.02 -8.92 13.55
N ASP A 83 9.57 -8.15 12.60
CA ASP A 83 9.40 -6.70 12.57
C ASP A 83 7.93 -6.32 12.30
N ALA A 84 7.29 -5.73 13.30
CA ALA A 84 5.91 -5.27 13.23
C ALA A 84 5.69 -4.14 12.21
N THR A 85 6.71 -3.31 11.97
CA THR A 85 6.66 -2.22 10.99
C THR A 85 6.65 -2.78 9.58
N ALA A 86 7.63 -3.61 9.23
CA ALA A 86 7.68 -4.29 7.94
C ALA A 86 6.43 -5.15 7.69
N ARG A 87 5.93 -5.85 8.72
CA ARG A 87 4.70 -6.63 8.61
C ARG A 87 3.48 -5.75 8.32
N ARG A 88 3.37 -4.59 8.98
CA ARG A 88 2.30 -3.60 8.73
C ARG A 88 2.35 -3.06 7.31
N GLU A 89 3.54 -2.78 6.79
CA GLU A 89 3.74 -2.32 5.41
C GLU A 89 3.29 -3.37 4.39
N LEU A 90 3.67 -4.64 4.57
CA LEU A 90 3.19 -5.75 3.72
C LEU A 90 1.67 -5.89 3.76
N ILE A 91 1.06 -5.82 4.95
CA ILE A 91 -0.41 -5.86 5.09
C ILE A 91 -1.07 -4.67 4.38
N TYR A 92 -0.45 -3.49 4.44
CA TYR A 92 -0.92 -2.31 3.72
C TYR A 92 -0.78 -2.48 2.19
N TYR A 93 0.35 -3.01 1.71
CA TYR A 93 0.55 -3.37 0.30
C TYR A 93 -0.57 -4.30 -0.18
N ALA A 94 -0.81 -5.41 0.53
CA ALA A 94 -1.92 -6.32 0.23
C ALA A 94 -3.30 -5.65 0.29
N THR A 95 -3.51 -4.71 1.21
CA THR A 95 -4.77 -3.96 1.31
C THR A 95 -4.98 -3.06 0.10
N THR A 96 -3.96 -2.32 -0.34
CA THR A 96 -4.06 -1.51 -1.57
C THR A 96 -4.30 -2.38 -2.78
N ARG A 97 -3.86 -3.64 -2.73
CA ARG A 97 -4.13 -4.60 -3.80
C ARG A 97 -5.58 -5.02 -3.85
N ALA A 98 -6.16 -5.32 -2.69
CA ALA A 98 -7.57 -5.73 -2.54
C ALA A 98 -8.58 -4.56 -2.62
N ASP A 99 -8.17 -3.34 -2.29
CA ASP A 99 -9.03 -2.14 -2.25
C ASP A 99 -8.55 -1.05 -3.23
N PRO A 100 -9.23 -0.92 -4.38
CA PRO A 100 -8.85 0.07 -5.37
C PRO A 100 -9.02 1.53 -4.90
N LEU A 101 -9.88 1.83 -3.92
CA LEU A 101 -10.05 3.19 -3.41
C LEU A 101 -8.85 3.61 -2.55
N VAL A 102 -8.39 2.73 -1.65
CA VAL A 102 -7.17 2.95 -0.86
C VAL A 102 -5.99 3.14 -1.81
N ARG A 103 -5.86 2.28 -2.82
CA ARG A 103 -4.82 2.40 -3.85
C ARG A 103 -4.87 3.73 -4.59
N ALA A 104 -6.06 4.13 -5.07
CA ALA A 104 -6.23 5.35 -5.85
C ALA A 104 -5.90 6.60 -5.03
N ILE A 105 -6.32 6.66 -3.75
CA ILE A 105 -5.97 7.78 -2.87
C ILE A 105 -4.44 7.84 -2.67
N ALA A 106 -3.79 6.71 -2.39
CA ALA A 106 -2.34 6.67 -2.21
C ALA A 106 -1.59 7.10 -3.48
N ARG A 107 -1.91 6.44 -4.61
CA ARG A 107 -1.20 6.59 -5.87
C ARG A 107 -1.50 7.91 -6.58
N ASP A 108 -2.78 8.25 -6.73
CA ASP A 108 -3.20 9.34 -7.63
C ASP A 108 -3.23 10.68 -6.91
N ILE A 109 -3.46 10.69 -5.60
CA ILE A 109 -3.53 11.91 -4.79
C ILE A 109 -2.27 12.09 -3.95
N LEU A 110 -2.00 11.17 -3.01
CA LEU A 110 -0.97 11.41 -1.99
C LEU A 110 0.44 11.41 -2.58
N HIS A 111 0.81 10.40 -3.37
CA HIS A 111 2.11 10.37 -4.04
C HIS A 111 2.28 11.57 -4.97
N THR A 112 1.31 11.80 -5.87
CA THR A 112 1.36 12.90 -6.84
C THR A 112 1.54 14.28 -6.17
N VAL A 113 0.77 14.57 -5.12
CA VAL A 113 0.77 15.91 -4.50
C VAL A 113 1.91 16.06 -3.50
N LEU A 114 2.13 15.06 -2.65
CA LEU A 114 3.02 15.17 -1.49
C LEU A 114 4.47 14.83 -1.83
N LEU A 115 4.71 13.96 -2.82
CA LEU A 115 6.05 13.58 -3.28
C LEU A 115 6.38 14.24 -4.63
N ASP A 116 5.58 13.98 -5.67
CA ASP A 116 5.89 14.47 -7.03
C ASP A 116 5.68 15.98 -7.20
N ARG A 117 5.02 16.64 -6.24
CA ARG A 117 4.68 18.07 -6.28
C ARG A 117 3.86 18.47 -7.50
N ALA A 118 3.09 17.51 -8.02
CA ALA A 118 2.33 17.64 -9.24
C ALA A 118 0.83 17.76 -8.95
N THR A 119 0.10 18.28 -9.93
CA THR A 119 -1.37 18.31 -9.91
C THR A 119 -1.92 16.95 -10.34
N PRO A 120 -2.78 16.28 -9.53
CA PRO A 120 -3.45 15.05 -9.94
C PRO A 120 -4.24 15.21 -11.24
N ALA A 121 -4.32 14.14 -12.03
CA ALA A 121 -5.03 14.16 -13.31
C ALA A 121 -6.50 14.56 -13.12
N GLY A 122 -6.97 15.57 -13.86
CA GLY A 122 -8.33 16.09 -13.73
C GLY A 122 -8.55 17.02 -12.53
N ALA A 123 -7.53 17.28 -11.71
CA ALA A 123 -7.53 18.43 -10.80
C ALA A 123 -6.97 19.68 -11.50
N ARG A 124 -7.38 20.85 -11.04
CA ARG A 124 -6.81 22.14 -11.42
C ARG A 124 -5.80 22.57 -10.36
N ARG A 125 -4.76 23.30 -10.79
CA ARG A 125 -3.68 23.73 -9.89
C ARG A 125 -4.21 24.60 -8.73
N GLU A 126 -5.23 25.41 -8.99
CA GLU A 126 -5.82 26.30 -7.97
C GLU A 126 -6.59 25.54 -6.88
N GLU A 127 -6.95 24.28 -7.11
CA GLU A 127 -7.58 23.41 -6.08
C GLU A 127 -6.57 22.96 -5.02
N LEU A 128 -5.28 23.08 -5.31
CA LEU A 128 -4.17 22.71 -4.43
C LEU A 128 -3.49 23.93 -3.78
N GLU A 129 -3.83 25.14 -4.21
CA GLU A 129 -3.17 26.35 -3.71
C GLU A 129 -3.45 26.59 -2.21
N PRO A 130 -2.42 26.86 -1.40
CA PRO A 130 -2.54 27.13 0.03
C PRO A 130 -3.57 28.23 0.36
N HIS A 131 -3.65 29.28 -0.47
CA HIS A 131 -4.57 30.41 -0.28
C HIS A 131 -6.04 30.03 -0.47
N ARG A 132 -6.36 29.09 -1.35
CA ARG A 132 -7.74 28.56 -1.54
C ARG A 132 -8.10 27.45 -0.57
N THR A 133 -7.11 26.75 -0.05
CA THR A 133 -7.29 25.75 1.01
C THR A 133 -7.22 26.36 2.42
N GLY A 134 -6.95 27.68 2.53
CA GLY A 134 -6.85 28.44 3.77
C GLY A 134 -5.53 28.24 4.53
N LEU A 135 -4.62 27.42 4.03
CA LEU A 135 -3.43 26.97 4.75
C LEU A 135 -2.35 28.05 4.77
N LEU A 136 -2.46 28.99 5.72
CA LEU A 136 -1.57 30.15 5.78
C LEU A 136 -0.17 29.81 6.33
N LEU A 137 0.00 28.67 7.01
CA LEU A 137 1.25 28.29 7.69
C LEU A 137 1.42 26.76 7.72
N THR A 138 1.96 26.15 6.66
CA THR A 138 2.55 24.79 6.76
C THR A 138 3.93 24.76 6.11
N VAL A 139 4.93 24.30 6.87
CA VAL A 139 6.28 24.00 6.33
C VAL A 139 6.24 22.70 5.54
N GLU A 140 5.32 21.81 5.92
CA GLU A 140 5.13 20.53 5.28
C GLU A 140 4.01 20.55 4.23
N PRO A 141 4.09 19.68 3.22
CA PRO A 141 3.06 19.52 2.23
C PRO A 141 1.86 18.79 2.80
N VAL A 142 0.66 19.25 2.44
CA VAL A 142 -0.57 18.63 2.89
C VAL A 142 -1.62 18.60 1.78
N VAL A 143 -2.55 17.67 1.89
CA VAL A 143 -3.76 17.62 1.07
C VAL A 143 -4.97 17.83 1.97
N SER A 144 -5.81 18.81 1.65
CA SER A 144 -7.02 19.04 2.44
C SER A 144 -8.00 17.85 2.31
N MET A 145 -8.69 17.51 3.39
CA MET A 145 -9.72 16.46 3.38
C MET A 145 -10.82 16.77 2.36
N ARG A 146 -11.15 18.06 2.20
CA ARG A 146 -12.12 18.55 1.22
C ARG A 146 -11.67 18.22 -0.20
N PHE A 147 -10.41 18.50 -0.54
CA PHE A 147 -9.87 18.16 -1.86
C PHE A 147 -10.04 16.67 -2.17
N VAL A 148 -9.70 15.77 -1.24
CA VAL A 148 -9.82 14.32 -1.47
C VAL A 148 -11.27 13.92 -1.76
N LEU A 149 -12.22 14.46 -1.00
CA LEU A 149 -13.65 14.18 -1.17
C LEU A 149 -14.19 14.72 -2.50
N ASP A 150 -13.88 15.98 -2.80
CA ASP A 150 -14.35 16.66 -4.02
C ASP A 150 -13.73 16.00 -5.27
N TYR A 151 -12.45 15.64 -5.20
CA TYR A 151 -11.76 14.90 -6.26
C TYR A 151 -12.37 13.51 -6.47
N ALA A 152 -12.62 12.75 -5.40
CA ALA A 152 -13.25 11.43 -5.49
C ALA A 152 -14.64 11.50 -6.15
N ALA A 153 -15.46 12.47 -5.75
CA ALA A 153 -16.79 12.65 -6.33
C ALA A 153 -16.73 13.08 -7.80
N ARG A 154 -15.86 14.05 -8.13
CA ARG A 154 -15.82 14.68 -9.46
C ARG A 154 -15.04 13.87 -10.50
N VAL A 155 -13.86 13.38 -10.14
CA VAL A 155 -12.94 12.69 -11.06
C VAL A 155 -13.25 11.21 -11.14
N TRP A 156 -13.59 10.58 -10.02
CA TRP A 156 -13.89 9.15 -9.99
C TRP A 156 -15.38 8.80 -9.99
N GLY A 157 -16.27 9.77 -9.78
CA GLY A 157 -17.70 9.50 -9.61
C GLY A 157 -18.04 8.83 -8.27
N PHE A 158 -17.14 8.89 -7.28
CA PHE A 158 -17.29 8.19 -6.00
C PHE A 158 -17.73 9.13 -4.88
N THR A 159 -19.01 9.04 -4.50
CA THR A 159 -19.66 10.01 -3.59
C THR A 159 -19.74 9.55 -2.12
N SER A 160 -19.32 8.32 -1.81
CA SER A 160 -19.40 7.78 -0.45
C SER A 160 -18.35 8.39 0.48
N ARG A 161 -18.69 9.51 1.13
CA ARG A 161 -17.83 10.17 2.13
C ARG A 161 -17.32 9.22 3.20
N ARG A 162 -18.19 8.33 3.71
CA ARG A 162 -17.82 7.34 4.73
C ARG A 162 -16.67 6.44 4.28
N SER A 163 -16.68 6.00 3.03
CA SER A 163 -15.68 5.07 2.48
C SER A 163 -14.37 5.78 2.19
N VAL A 164 -14.40 7.02 1.70
CA VAL A 164 -13.19 7.85 1.54
C VAL A 164 -12.52 8.09 2.90
N LEU A 165 -13.30 8.43 3.93
CA LEU A 165 -12.78 8.62 5.28
C LEU A 165 -12.21 7.32 5.88
N LEU A 166 -12.81 6.17 5.56
CA LEU A 166 -12.28 4.87 5.95
C LEU A 166 -10.96 4.55 5.24
N ALA A 167 -10.85 4.81 3.94
CA ALA A 167 -9.60 4.62 3.20
C ALA A 167 -8.46 5.50 3.75
N LEU A 168 -8.74 6.75 4.09
CA LEU A 168 -7.78 7.63 4.77
C LEU A 168 -7.42 7.14 6.19
N ARG A 169 -8.37 6.52 6.89
CA ARG A 169 -8.09 5.88 8.18
C ARG A 169 -7.17 4.67 8.01
N ILE A 170 -7.36 3.85 6.98
CA ILE A 170 -6.48 2.72 6.63
C ILE A 170 -5.06 3.22 6.37
N LEU A 171 -4.92 4.28 5.57
CA LEU A 171 -3.62 4.92 5.30
C LEU A 171 -2.93 5.42 6.58
N ARG A 172 -3.69 5.97 7.53
CA ARG A 172 -3.17 6.37 8.84
C ARG A 172 -2.79 5.18 9.71
N GLN A 173 -3.61 4.13 9.75
CA GLN A 173 -3.32 2.90 10.51
C GLN A 173 -2.08 2.19 9.96
N ALA A 174 -1.83 2.28 8.66
CA ALA A 174 -0.62 1.79 8.00
C ALA A 174 0.63 2.63 8.30
N GLY A 175 0.47 3.83 8.88
CA GLY A 175 1.57 4.75 9.14
C GLY A 175 2.03 5.54 7.92
N ILE A 176 1.23 5.61 6.85
CA ILE A 176 1.56 6.37 5.62
C ILE A 176 1.25 7.85 5.79
N THR A 177 0.14 8.15 6.47
CA THR A 177 -0.33 9.52 6.63
C THR A 177 -0.62 9.88 8.08
N ARG A 178 -0.58 11.18 8.38
CA ARG A 178 -1.08 11.77 9.62
C ARG A 178 -2.12 12.83 9.31
N THR A 179 -3.08 12.98 10.22
CA THR A 179 -4.09 14.04 10.14
C THR A 179 -3.56 15.29 10.85
N GLN A 180 -3.58 16.43 10.17
CA GLN A 180 -3.23 17.72 10.75
C GLN A 180 -4.45 18.64 10.75
N ARG A 181 -4.60 19.44 11.81
CA ARG A 181 -5.58 20.52 11.88
C ARG A 181 -4.85 21.83 11.68
N LEU A 182 -5.26 22.57 10.67
CA LEU A 182 -4.58 23.78 10.21
C LEU A 182 -5.55 24.95 10.33
N ARG A 183 -5.05 26.16 10.58
CA ARG A 183 -5.88 27.37 10.57
C ARG A 183 -6.00 27.89 9.14
N GLY A 184 -7.24 27.91 8.69
CA GLY A 184 -7.75 28.47 7.45
C GLY A 184 -8.09 29.95 7.55
N ALA A 185 -8.09 30.68 6.42
CA ALA A 185 -8.73 32.00 6.34
C ALA A 185 -10.23 31.96 6.73
N ALA A 186 -10.91 30.84 6.46
CA ALA A 186 -12.31 30.60 6.80
C ALA A 186 -12.52 29.74 8.07
N GLY A 187 -11.47 29.48 8.85
CA GLY A 187 -11.54 28.63 10.06
C GLY A 187 -10.72 27.34 9.97
N LEU A 188 -10.94 26.39 10.87
CA LEU A 188 -10.10 25.18 10.96
C LEU A 188 -10.29 24.24 9.75
N VAL A 189 -9.18 23.81 9.15
CA VAL A 189 -9.11 22.89 8.02
C VAL A 189 -8.46 21.59 8.46
N THR A 190 -9.08 20.46 8.15
CA THR A 190 -8.47 19.15 8.35
C THR A 190 -7.72 18.75 7.09
N ALA A 191 -6.43 18.44 7.22
CA ALA A 191 -5.57 18.03 6.14
C ALA A 191 -4.85 16.72 6.45
N VAL A 192 -4.34 16.11 5.40
CA VAL A 192 -3.58 14.86 5.42
C VAL A 192 -2.16 15.19 4.98
N ALA A 193 -1.19 14.83 5.82
CA ALA A 193 0.24 14.96 5.52
C ALA A 193 0.87 13.57 5.48
N LEU A 194 2.06 13.46 4.88
CA LEU A 194 2.85 12.24 5.03
C LEU A 194 3.28 12.09 6.50
N ALA A 195 3.19 10.86 7.00
CA ALA A 195 3.89 10.52 8.22
C ALA A 195 5.38 10.29 7.89
N PRO A 196 6.30 10.45 8.85
CA PRO A 196 7.67 9.99 8.65
C PRO A 196 7.64 8.47 8.50
N HIS A 197 7.75 8.00 7.27
CA HIS A 197 7.74 6.59 6.93
C HIS A 197 8.76 6.33 5.83
N GLY A 198 9.32 5.13 5.86
CA GLY A 198 10.09 4.55 4.78
C GLY A 198 9.41 3.26 4.31
N ILE A 199 10.14 2.49 3.54
CA ILE A 199 9.79 1.11 3.23
C ILE A 199 10.91 0.23 3.78
N SER A 200 10.55 -0.76 4.58
CA SER A 200 11.52 -1.74 5.08
C SER A 200 12.07 -2.60 3.95
N LEU A 201 13.26 -3.16 4.14
CA LEU A 201 13.88 -4.04 3.15
C LEU A 201 12.99 -5.26 2.80
N PRO A 202 12.40 -6.00 3.75
CA PRO A 202 11.48 -7.10 3.44
C PRO A 202 10.30 -6.69 2.55
N THR A 203 9.68 -5.54 2.85
CA THR A 203 8.56 -5.03 2.05
C THR A 203 9.04 -4.65 0.65
N PHE A 204 10.15 -3.92 0.55
CA PHE A 204 10.72 -3.51 -0.74
C PHE A 204 11.02 -4.72 -1.63
N VAL A 205 11.76 -5.69 -1.09
CA VAL A 205 12.14 -6.90 -1.82
C VAL A 205 10.90 -7.66 -2.27
N TRP A 206 9.90 -7.85 -1.39
CA TRP A 206 8.65 -8.51 -1.79
C TRP A 206 7.93 -7.77 -2.92
N CYS A 207 7.76 -6.45 -2.79
CA CYS A 207 7.10 -5.64 -3.80
C CYS A 207 7.85 -5.64 -5.15
N PHE A 208 9.18 -5.58 -5.11
CA PHE A 208 10.03 -5.70 -6.30
C PHE A 208 9.83 -7.06 -6.98
N MET A 209 9.86 -8.15 -6.21
CA MET A 209 9.65 -9.51 -6.72
C MET A 209 8.25 -9.68 -7.32
N ASP A 210 7.23 -9.14 -6.65
CA ASP A 210 5.85 -9.22 -7.11
C ASP A 210 5.61 -8.46 -8.42
N GLU A 211 6.20 -7.27 -8.56
CA GLU A 211 6.00 -6.41 -9.74
C GLU A 211 6.94 -6.76 -10.90
N PHE A 212 8.18 -7.13 -10.61
CA PHE A 212 9.25 -7.26 -11.62
C PHE A 212 9.88 -8.65 -11.71
N GLY A 213 9.51 -9.60 -10.84
CA GLY A 213 10.15 -10.92 -10.76
C GLY A 213 10.13 -11.75 -12.04
N SER A 214 9.23 -11.42 -12.98
CA SER A 214 9.14 -12.04 -14.30
C SER A 214 9.11 -11.02 -15.45
N ALA A 215 9.51 -9.77 -15.20
CA ALA A 215 9.46 -8.72 -16.21
C ALA A 215 10.56 -8.90 -17.26
N VAL A 216 10.17 -8.94 -18.53
CA VAL A 216 11.08 -8.98 -19.68
C VAL A 216 10.83 -7.77 -20.59
N PRO A 217 11.82 -6.89 -20.82
CA PRO A 217 13.13 -6.89 -20.18
C PRO A 217 13.04 -6.49 -18.69
N ALA A 218 14.06 -6.89 -17.92
CA ALA A 218 14.23 -6.49 -16.52
C ALA A 218 14.19 -4.95 -16.35
N PRO A 219 13.69 -4.41 -15.22
CA PRO A 219 13.54 -2.99 -15.05
C PRO A 219 14.88 -2.25 -14.92
N THR A 220 14.93 -1.00 -15.37
CA THR A 220 15.98 -0.04 -15.01
C THR A 220 15.66 0.60 -13.65
N VAL A 221 16.64 1.26 -13.02
CA VAL A 221 16.45 1.98 -11.76
C VAL A 221 15.32 3.02 -11.87
N ASP A 222 15.33 3.85 -12.91
CA ASP A 222 14.26 4.82 -13.21
C ASP A 222 12.85 4.19 -13.28
N ARG A 223 12.76 2.94 -13.75
CA ARG A 223 11.47 2.22 -13.84
C ARG A 223 11.01 1.75 -12.46
N ILE A 224 11.94 1.37 -11.59
CA ILE A 224 11.65 0.94 -10.21
C ILE A 224 11.20 2.14 -9.37
N GLU A 225 11.89 3.28 -9.49
CA GLU A 225 11.48 4.53 -8.84
C GLU A 225 10.06 4.95 -9.20
N ARG A 226 9.63 4.68 -10.44
CA ARG A 226 8.28 5.00 -10.94
C ARG A 226 7.28 3.85 -10.82
N SER A 227 7.66 2.77 -10.15
CA SER A 227 6.86 1.53 -10.02
C SER A 227 5.48 1.77 -9.40
N SER A 228 4.57 0.83 -9.66
CA SER A 228 3.25 0.86 -9.02
C SER A 228 3.37 0.71 -7.51
N PHE A 229 4.27 -0.13 -7.00
CA PHE A 229 4.44 -0.30 -5.57
C PHE A 229 4.98 0.96 -4.90
N ALA A 230 5.97 1.66 -5.47
CA ALA A 230 6.51 2.89 -4.89
C ALA A 230 5.42 3.96 -4.75
N ARG A 231 4.61 4.13 -5.81
CA ARG A 231 3.49 5.08 -5.79
C ARG A 231 2.39 4.72 -4.80
N THR A 232 2.08 3.44 -4.68
CA THR A 232 1.02 2.94 -3.81
C THR A 232 1.44 2.94 -2.33
N LEU A 233 2.72 2.68 -2.07
CA LEU A 233 3.33 2.76 -0.75
C LEU A 233 3.71 4.20 -0.37
N VAL A 234 3.58 5.16 -1.30
CA VAL A 234 3.88 6.58 -1.10
C VAL A 234 5.34 6.78 -0.67
N VAL A 235 6.25 6.08 -1.37
CA VAL A 235 7.69 6.06 -1.10
C VAL A 235 8.40 7.02 -2.06
N SER A 236 9.29 7.86 -1.54
CA SER A 236 10.12 8.77 -2.36
C SER A 236 11.18 8.00 -3.16
N THR A 237 11.62 8.57 -4.29
CA THR A 237 12.73 8.02 -5.11
C THR A 237 13.98 7.74 -4.28
N ALA A 238 14.41 8.70 -3.44
CA ALA A 238 15.57 8.53 -2.56
C ALA A 238 15.45 7.32 -1.59
N ALA A 239 14.23 6.96 -1.19
CA ALA A 239 14.00 5.79 -0.33
C ALA A 239 13.97 4.49 -1.14
N VAL A 240 13.51 4.54 -2.40
CA VAL A 240 13.65 3.44 -3.36
C VAL A 240 15.12 3.16 -3.65
N ASP A 241 15.91 4.18 -3.95
CA ASP A 241 17.34 4.06 -4.25
C ASP A 241 18.09 3.46 -3.06
N ALA A 242 17.89 3.99 -1.86
CA ALA A 242 18.52 3.47 -0.66
C ALA A 242 18.12 2.02 -0.35
N ARG A 243 16.89 1.60 -0.66
CA ARG A 243 16.48 0.19 -0.51
C ARG A 243 17.00 -0.71 -1.61
N LEU A 244 17.18 -0.18 -2.82
CA LEU A 244 17.75 -0.91 -3.93
C LEU A 244 19.22 -1.22 -3.65
N ASP A 245 19.98 -0.24 -3.18
CA ASP A 245 21.37 -0.40 -2.76
C ASP A 245 21.49 -1.44 -1.64
N GLU A 246 20.63 -1.36 -0.61
CA GLU A 246 20.61 -2.33 0.48
C GLU A 246 20.21 -3.73 -0.01
N ALA A 247 19.24 -3.84 -0.92
CA ALA A 247 18.82 -5.12 -1.50
C ALA A 247 19.91 -5.76 -2.37
N GLU A 248 20.73 -4.96 -3.05
CA GLU A 248 21.89 -5.45 -3.81
C GLU A 248 23.01 -5.91 -2.86
N GLN A 249 23.32 -5.14 -1.82
CA GLN A 249 24.31 -5.52 -0.80
C GLN A 249 23.93 -6.81 -0.07
N GLU A 250 22.65 -6.95 0.27
CA GLU A 250 22.09 -8.16 0.87
C GLU A 250 21.84 -9.27 -0.16
N GLY A 251 22.16 -9.07 -1.45
CA GLY A 251 22.10 -10.09 -2.49
C GLY A 251 20.68 -10.60 -2.79
N PHE A 252 19.65 -9.78 -2.62
CA PHE A 252 18.28 -10.06 -3.07
C PHE A 252 18.08 -9.70 -4.54
N VAL A 253 18.85 -8.74 -5.05
CA VAL A 253 18.85 -8.32 -6.44
C VAL A 253 20.27 -8.20 -6.97
N ASN A 254 20.42 -8.18 -8.30
CA ASN A 254 21.69 -7.90 -8.96
C ASN A 254 21.50 -6.85 -10.04
N THR A 255 22.44 -5.91 -10.16
CA THR A 255 22.50 -4.98 -11.29
C THR A 255 23.36 -5.54 -12.42
N ARG A 256 22.83 -5.60 -13.64
CA ARG A 256 23.52 -6.11 -14.83
C ARG A 256 23.40 -5.16 -16.01
N LEU A 257 24.47 -5.04 -16.81
CA LEU A 257 24.41 -4.33 -18.08
C LEU A 257 23.75 -5.22 -19.14
N ILE A 258 22.53 -4.89 -19.56
CA ILE A 258 21.76 -5.65 -20.55
C ILE A 258 21.22 -4.69 -21.61
N SER A 259 21.62 -4.91 -22.86
CA SER A 259 21.23 -4.07 -24.01
C SER A 259 21.56 -2.59 -23.81
N GLY A 260 22.73 -2.30 -23.26
CA GLY A 260 23.23 -0.93 -23.06
C GLY A 260 22.61 -0.17 -21.88
N ALA A 261 21.80 -0.82 -21.04
CA ALA A 261 21.24 -0.22 -19.83
C ALA A 261 21.54 -1.08 -18.59
N HIS A 262 21.77 -0.42 -17.45
CA HIS A 262 21.82 -1.09 -16.15
C HIS A 262 20.41 -1.52 -15.77
N ARG A 263 20.23 -2.83 -15.61
CA ARG A 263 18.95 -3.46 -15.28
C ARG A 263 19.09 -4.26 -14.00
N VAL A 264 18.06 -4.19 -13.17
CA VAL A 264 18.00 -4.88 -11.88
C VAL A 264 17.21 -6.16 -12.06
N VAL A 265 17.80 -7.28 -11.66
CA VAL A 265 17.16 -8.60 -11.70
C VAL A 265 17.06 -9.20 -10.29
N PRO A 266 16.00 -9.97 -10.00
CA PRO A 266 15.99 -10.84 -8.83
C PRO A 266 17.22 -11.73 -8.78
N ALA A 267 17.79 -11.90 -7.58
CA ALA A 267 18.86 -12.89 -7.37
C ALA A 267 18.31 -14.31 -7.16
N MET A 268 17.07 -14.44 -6.69
CA MET A 268 16.48 -15.71 -6.26
C MET A 268 14.96 -15.76 -6.50
N GLY A 269 14.37 -16.95 -6.38
CA GLY A 269 12.92 -17.14 -6.51
C GLY A 269 12.13 -16.55 -5.34
N ALA A 270 10.80 -16.46 -5.46
CA ALA A 270 9.95 -15.93 -4.39
C ALA A 270 10.00 -16.78 -3.11
N ALA A 271 10.10 -18.10 -3.22
CA ALA A 271 10.24 -19.00 -2.08
C ALA A 271 11.55 -18.77 -1.32
N GLU A 272 12.67 -18.83 -2.04
CA GLU A 272 14.02 -18.59 -1.53
C GLU A 272 14.16 -17.19 -0.90
N THR A 273 13.55 -16.18 -1.53
CA THR A 273 13.51 -14.82 -0.99
C THR A 273 12.85 -14.79 0.39
N VAL A 274 11.69 -15.44 0.53
CA VAL A 274 10.97 -15.48 1.80
C VAL A 274 11.74 -16.26 2.86
N ASP A 275 12.32 -17.40 2.51
CA ASP A 275 13.11 -18.20 3.45
C ASP A 275 14.32 -17.39 3.96
N ARG A 276 15.02 -16.68 3.06
CA ARG A 276 16.13 -15.80 3.43
C ARG A 276 15.70 -14.63 4.32
N ILE A 277 14.60 -13.94 4.00
CA ILE A 277 14.07 -12.83 4.82
C ILE A 277 13.71 -13.31 6.22
N LEU A 278 13.18 -14.52 6.35
CA LEU A 278 12.77 -15.09 7.63
C LEU A 278 13.94 -15.72 8.43
N GLY A 279 15.17 -15.66 7.91
CA GLY A 279 16.35 -16.20 8.56
C GLY A 279 16.44 -17.72 8.52
N GLY A 280 15.95 -18.33 7.44
CA GLY A 280 16.10 -19.76 7.16
C GLY A 280 17.55 -20.23 7.09
#